data_AF-A0Z7N9-F1
#
_entry.id   AF-A0Z7N9-F1
#
_cell.length_a   1.000
_cell.length_b   1.000
_cell.length_c   1.000
_cell.angle_alpha   90.00
_cell.angle_beta   90.00
_cell.angle_gamma   90.00
#
_symmetry.space_group_name_H-M   'P 1'
#
loop_
_entity.id
_entity.type
_entity.pdbx_description
1 polymer ?
#
loop_
_entity_poly.entity_id
_entity_poly.type
_entity_poly.pdbx_seq_one_letter_code
_entity_poly.pdbx_strand_id
1 'polypeptide(L)'
;MKTRITLALAWWAFVHAILLLAGFIDQMNSSLPIPTSELGRFVSDYSTIYQDEIILYALSPAIWLGLWLTTGNPKVLPWKG
;
A
#
# COMPACT_ATOMS: atom_id res chain seq x y z
N MET A 1 -6.77 -1.55 -23.52
CA MET A 1 -5.65 -0.94 -22.75
C MET A 1 -6.08 -0.44 -21.38
N LYS A 2 -7.16 0.38 -21.28
CA LYS A 2 -7.67 0.91 -19.99
C LYS A 2 -7.81 -0.17 -18.91
N THR A 3 -8.42 -1.31 -19.22
CA THR A 3 -8.63 -2.42 -18.25
C THR A 3 -7.33 -2.98 -17.65
N ARG A 4 -6.25 -3.09 -18.45
CA ARG A 4 -4.95 -3.62 -17.98
C ARG A 4 -4.25 -2.62 -17.05
N ILE A 5 -4.28 -1.34 -17.39
CA ILE A 5 -3.69 -0.27 -16.57
C ILE A 5 -4.45 -0.15 -15.24
N THR A 6 -5.78 -0.13 -15.31
CA THR A 6 -6.64 -0.10 -14.12
C THR A 6 -6.36 -1.29 -13.20
N LEU A 7 -6.18 -2.49 -13.75
CA LEU A 7 -5.87 -3.69 -12.97
C LEU A 7 -4.47 -3.61 -12.34
N ALA A 8 -3.47 -3.15 -13.09
CA ALA A 8 -2.12 -2.98 -12.56
C ALA A 8 -2.07 -1.95 -11.41
N LEU A 9 -2.76 -0.82 -11.56
CA LEU A 9 -2.89 0.20 -10.50
C LEU A 9 -3.61 -0.33 -9.27
N ALA A 10 -4.67 -1.14 -9.45
CA ALA A 10 -5.36 -1.77 -8.34
C ALA A 10 -4.43 -2.71 -7.57
N TRP A 11 -3.67 -3.56 -8.28
CA TRP A 11 -2.68 -4.45 -7.67
C TRP A 11 -1.58 -3.69 -6.94
N TRP A 12 -1.06 -2.63 -7.54
CA TRP A 12 -0.06 -1.79 -6.90
C TRP A 12 -0.58 -1.18 -5.59
N ALA A 13 -1.74 -0.53 -5.62
CA ALA A 13 -2.37 0.05 -4.44
C ALA A 13 -2.65 -1.00 -3.35
N PHE A 14 -3.06 -2.20 -3.76
CA PHE A 14 -3.30 -3.29 -2.83
C PHE A 14 -2.01 -3.80 -2.15
N VAL A 15 -0.95 -4.05 -2.92
CA VAL A 15 0.35 -4.48 -2.37
C VAL A 15 0.92 -3.40 -1.45
N HIS A 16 0.85 -2.13 -1.86
CA HIS A 16 1.30 -1.01 -1.05
C HIS A 16 0.57 -0.95 0.29
N ALA A 17 -0.76 -1.09 0.30
CA ALA A 17 -1.55 -1.11 1.53
C ALA A 17 -1.18 -2.29 2.45
N ILE A 18 -0.92 -3.47 1.87
CA ILE A 18 -0.45 -4.63 2.65
C ILE A 18 0.91 -4.37 3.29
N LEU A 19 1.85 -3.76 2.56
CA LEU A 19 3.18 -3.44 3.10
C LEU A 19 3.08 -2.48 4.28
N LEU A 20 2.24 -1.46 4.19
CA LEU A 20 2.00 -0.54 5.30
C LEU A 20 1.36 -1.24 6.51
N LEU A 21 0.39 -2.11 6.26
CA LEU A 21 -0.24 -2.88 7.34
C LEU A 21 0.77 -3.82 8.01
N ALA A 22 1.62 -4.48 7.23
CA ALA A 22 2.66 -5.37 7.73
C ALA A 22 3.68 -4.61 8.59
N GLY A 23 4.14 -3.44 8.13
CA GLY A 23 5.03 -2.58 8.92
C GLY A 23 4.39 -2.06 10.19
N PHE A 24 3.11 -1.69 10.14
CA PHE A 24 2.37 -1.24 11.34
C PHE A 24 2.26 -2.36 12.38
N ILE A 25 1.92 -3.57 11.95
CA ILE A 25 1.87 -4.75 12.83
C ILE A 25 3.25 -5.04 13.43
N ASP A 26 4.31 -4.97 12.62
CA ASP A 26 5.69 -5.15 13.09
C ASP A 26 6.08 -4.10 14.14
N GLN A 27 5.72 -2.84 13.92
CA GLN A 27 5.95 -1.75 14.87
C GLN A 27 5.20 -1.96 16.19
N MET A 28 3.95 -2.44 16.14
CA MET A 28 3.19 -2.79 17.36
C MET A 28 3.87 -3.93 18.14
N ASN A 29 4.41 -4.94 17.45
CA ASN A 29 5.12 -6.06 18.06
C ASN A 29 6.51 -5.66 18.62
N SER A 30 7.16 -4.68 17.99
CA SER A 30 8.48 -4.14 18.36
C SER A 30 8.45 -3.17 19.54
N SER A 31 7.29 -2.97 20.19
CA SER A 31 7.18 -2.29 21.49
C SER A 31 7.85 -3.07 22.64
N LEU A 32 8.25 -4.32 22.38
CA LEU A 32 9.17 -5.12 23.19
C LEU A 32 10.59 -4.98 22.62
N PRO A 33 11.67 -5.05 23.43
CA PRO A 33 13.04 -4.73 23.01
C PRO A 33 13.63 -5.84 22.13
N ILE A 34 13.12 -5.95 20.90
CA ILE A 34 13.54 -6.91 19.88
C ILE A 34 14.12 -6.09 18.72
N PRO A 35 15.31 -6.43 18.19
CA PRO A 35 15.85 -5.76 17.00
C PRO A 35 14.82 -5.78 15.87
N THR A 36 14.66 -4.66 15.16
CA THR A 36 13.75 -4.48 14.02
C THR A 36 13.79 -5.71 13.13
N SER A 37 12.66 -6.39 12.95
CA SER A 37 12.60 -7.60 12.15
C SER A 37 13.02 -7.29 10.71
N GLU A 38 13.42 -8.32 9.95
CA GLU A 38 13.74 -8.19 8.53
C GLU A 38 12.57 -7.55 7.73
N LEU A 39 11.33 -7.79 8.17
CA LEU A 39 10.12 -7.18 7.61
C LEU A 39 10.05 -5.68 7.95
N GLY A 40 10.30 -5.31 9.21
CA GLY A 40 10.35 -3.91 9.64
C GLY A 40 11.43 -3.13 8.90
N ARG A 41 12.62 -3.71 8.72
CA ARG A 41 13.70 -3.10 7.92
C ARG A 41 13.28 -2.92 6.46
N PHE A 42 12.68 -3.95 5.85
CA PHE A 42 12.20 -3.84 4.47
C PHE A 42 11.16 -2.73 4.30
N VAL A 43 10.17 -2.63 5.21
CA VAL A 43 9.16 -1.56 5.13
C VAL A 43 9.76 -0.18 5.37
N SER A 44 10.77 -0.07 6.25
CA SER A 44 11.53 1.16 6.47
C SER A 44 12.33 1.55 5.22
N ASP A 45 12.98 0.61 4.54
CA ASP A 45 13.71 0.90 3.31
C ASP A 45 12.72 1.30 2.19
N TYR A 46 11.58 0.61 2.11
CA TYR A 46 10.51 0.92 1.17
C TYR A 46 9.93 2.33 1.38
N SER A 47 9.73 2.76 2.63
CA SER A 47 9.18 4.09 2.92
C SER A 47 10.12 5.21 2.47
N THR A 48 11.43 4.98 2.40
CA THR A 48 12.41 5.99 1.92
C THR A 48 12.23 6.39 0.45
N ILE A 49 11.50 5.60 -0.34
CA ILE A 49 11.15 5.93 -1.73
C ILE A 49 10.20 7.14 -1.77
N TYR A 50 9.48 7.40 -0.68
CA TYR A 50 8.49 8.45 -0.57
C TYR A 50 9.09 9.69 0.09
N GLN A 51 8.92 10.85 -0.56
CA GLN A 51 9.44 12.12 -0.06
C GLN A 51 8.72 12.63 1.19
N ASP A 52 7.47 12.21 1.38
CA ASP A 52 6.60 12.65 2.47
C ASP A 52 5.76 11.47 2.95
N GLU A 53 5.62 11.34 4.28
CA GLU A 53 4.81 10.31 4.92
C GLU A 53 3.34 10.42 4.52
N ILE A 54 2.83 11.62 4.25
CA ILE A 54 1.46 11.81 3.78
C ILE A 54 1.26 11.10 2.44
N ILE A 55 2.24 11.16 1.53
CA ILE A 55 2.15 10.49 0.23
C ILE A 55 2.17 8.98 0.44
N LEU A 56 3.06 8.48 1.31
CA LEU A 56 3.12 7.08 1.69
C LEU A 56 1.75 6.58 2.15
N TYR A 57 1.11 7.23 3.12
CA TYR A 57 -0.16 6.75 3.66
C TYR A 57 -1.35 6.98 2.72
N ALA A 58 -1.36 8.05 1.94
CA ALA A 58 -2.50 8.42 1.10
C ALA A 58 -2.51 7.75 -0.29
N LEU A 59 -1.40 7.13 -0.73
CA LEU A 59 -1.25 6.63 -2.09
C LEU A 59 -2.32 5.60 -2.47
N SER A 60 -2.51 4.56 -1.64
CA SER A 60 -3.49 3.52 -1.93
C SER A 60 -4.94 4.05 -1.93
N PRO A 61 -5.40 4.81 -0.91
CA PRO A 61 -6.70 5.48 -0.95
C PRO A 61 -6.90 6.37 -2.20
N ALA A 62 -5.89 7.16 -2.56
CA ALA A 62 -5.96 8.05 -3.72
C ALA A 62 -6.09 7.27 -5.04
N ILE A 63 -5.32 6.19 -5.20
CA ILE A 63 -5.42 5.32 -6.38
C ILE A 63 -6.80 4.66 -6.43
N TRP A 64 -7.29 4.07 -5.34
CA TRP A 64 -8.61 3.43 -5.34
C TRP A 64 -9.74 4.40 -5.62
N LEU A 65 -9.69 5.61 -5.07
CA LEU A 65 -10.65 6.67 -5.36
C LEU A 65 -10.60 7.06 -6.84
N GLY A 66 -9.40 7.28 -7.39
CA GLY A 66 -9.23 7.58 -8.82
C GLY A 66 -9.75 6.47 -9.73
N LEU A 67 -9.51 5.20 -9.38
CA LEU A 67 -10.05 4.05 -10.12
C LEU A 67 -11.58 3.98 -10.01
N TRP A 68 -12.15 4.25 -8.84
CA TRP A 68 -13.59 4.29 -8.66
C TRP A 68 -14.24 5.40 -9.50
N LEU A 69 -13.69 6.62 -9.47
CA LEU A 69 -14.19 7.75 -10.25
C LEU A 69 -14.10 7.51 -11.77
N THR A 70 -13.04 6.83 -12.23
CA THR A 70 -12.83 6.60 -13.68
C THR A 70 -13.53 5.36 -14.22
N THR A 71 -13.85 4.38 -13.37
CA THR A 71 -14.42 3.10 -13.82
C THR A 71 -15.79 2.77 -13.24
N GLY A 72 -16.29 3.55 -12.28
CA GLY A 72 -17.57 3.33 -11.60
C GLY A 72 -17.54 2.20 -10.56
N ASN A 73 -16.45 1.41 -10.50
CA ASN A 73 -16.33 0.25 -9.64
C ASN A 73 -15.16 0.41 -8.64
N PRO A 74 -15.40 0.18 -7.33
CA PRO A 74 -14.35 0.24 -6.32
C PRO A 74 -13.41 -0.97 -6.45
N LYS A 75 -12.22 -0.74 -7.01
CA LYS A 75 -11.22 -1.80 -7.25
C LYS A 75 -10.23 -1.97 -6.08
N VAL A 76 -10.77 -2.07 -4.87
CA VAL A 76 -9.97 -2.28 -3.65
C VAL A 76 -9.36 -3.68 -3.63
N LEU A 77 -10.13 -4.68 -4.08
CA LEU A 77 -9.68 -6.06 -4.25
C LEU A 77 -9.45 -6.32 -5.75
N PRO A 78 -8.19 -6.30 -6.25
CA PRO A 78 -7.89 -6.27 -7.68
C PRO A 78 -8.42 -7.47 -8.48
N TRP A 79 -8.59 -8.61 -7.83
CA TRP A 79 -9.11 -9.86 -8.40
C TRP A 79 -10.64 -9.97 -8.36
N LYS A 80 -11.33 -9.08 -7.63
CA LYS A 80 -12.79 -8.97 -7.67
C LYS A 80 -13.14 -7.85 -8.65
N GLY A 81 -13.58 -8.27 -9.84
CA GLY A 81 -14.08 -7.39 -10.90
C GLY A 81 -15.58 -7.32 -10.91
#